data_AF-A0A426U2J9-F1
#
_entry.id   AF-A0A426U2J9-F1
#
_cell.length_a   1.000
_cell.length_b   1.000
_cell.length_c   1.000
_cell.angle_alpha   90.00
_cell.angle_beta   90.00
_cell.angle_gamma   90.00
#
_symmetry.space_group_name_H-M   'P 1'
#
loop_
_entity.id
_entity.type
_entity.pdbx_description
1 polymer ?
#
loop_
_entity_poly.entity_id
_entity_poly.type
_entity_poly.pdbx_seq_one_letter_code
_entity_poly.pdbx_strand_id
1 'polypeptide(L)'
;MDLTVDPVIIAVQITIIGVIVVFAALALVALALVALGQLNRLPGGKKAQAQEESPVASALPAPAAALPAGQVGPELIAVISAAASAMLGQPVRVTSIRYDSNPGADAWARRGRIAIMDSRRRR
;
A
#
# COMPACT_ATOMS: atom_id res chain seq x y z
N MET A 1 -45.22 -34.62 -12.11
CA MET A 1 -44.01 -33.82 -12.37
C MET A 1 -43.69 -33.10 -11.07
N ASP A 2 -43.08 -33.82 -10.13
CA ASP A 2 -42.80 -33.27 -8.81
C ASP A 2 -41.43 -32.61 -8.83
N LEU A 3 -41.45 -31.28 -8.96
CA LEU A 3 -40.30 -30.39 -8.74
C LEU A 3 -40.07 -30.18 -7.23
N THR A 4 -40.17 -31.24 -6.43
CA THR A 4 -39.84 -31.21 -5.01
C THR A 4 -38.33 -31.30 -4.90
N VAL A 5 -37.66 -30.16 -5.01
CA VAL A 5 -36.24 -30.04 -4.71
C VAL A 5 -36.05 -30.51 -3.27
N ASP A 6 -35.35 -31.63 -3.07
CA ASP A 6 -35.18 -32.21 -1.73
C ASP A 6 -34.59 -31.15 -0.78
N PRO A 7 -35.14 -30.97 0.43
CA PRO A 7 -34.67 -29.97 1.39
C PRO A 7 -33.19 -30.17 1.75
N VAL A 8 -32.70 -31.41 1.64
CA VAL A 8 -31.28 -31.77 1.81
C VAL A 8 -30.43 -31.18 0.68
N ILE A 9 -30.89 -31.24 -0.57
CA ILE A 9 -30.16 -30.66 -1.73
C ILE A 9 -30.08 -29.14 -1.58
N ILE A 10 -31.15 -28.49 -1.13
CA ILE A 10 -31.17 -27.05 -0.88
C ILE A 10 -30.17 -26.69 0.22
N ALA A 11 -30.16 -27.43 1.34
CA ALA A 11 -29.22 -27.19 2.43
C ALA A 11 -27.76 -27.36 1.97
N VAL A 12 -27.46 -28.42 1.23
CA VAL A 12 -26.12 -28.65 0.66
C VAL A 12 -25.74 -27.50 -0.28
N GLN A 13 -26.64 -27.06 -1.16
CA GLN A 13 -26.37 -25.96 -2.07
C GLN A 13 -26.07 -24.65 -1.34
N ILE A 14 -26.81 -24.32 -0.28
CA ILE A 14 -26.57 -23.11 0.52
C ILE A 14 -25.21 -23.19 1.22
N THR A 15 -24.82 -24.34 1.76
CA THR A 15 -23.50 -24.50 2.39
C THR A 15 -22.36 -24.32 1.38
N ILE A 16 -22.49 -24.90 0.19
CA ILE A 16 -21.49 -24.77 -0.89
C ILE A 16 -21.37 -23.31 -1.31
N ILE A 17 -22.48 -22.61 -1.54
CA ILE A 17 -22.48 -21.18 -1.89
C ILE A 17 -21.82 -20.37 -0.76
N GLY A 18 -22.17 -20.62 0.50
CA GLY A 18 -21.57 -19.94 1.65
C GLY A 18 -20.05 -20.13 1.72
N VAL A 19 -19.56 -21.36 1.54
CA VAL A 19 -18.13 -21.66 1.50
C VAL A 19 -17.45 -20.90 0.35
N ILE A 20 -18.01 -20.94 -0.86
CA ILE A 20 -17.46 -20.24 -2.02
C ILE A 20 -17.40 -18.72 -1.76
N VAL A 21 -18.45 -18.13 -1.21
CA VAL A 21 -18.51 -16.69 -0.91
C VAL A 21 -17.44 -16.30 0.10
N VAL A 22 -17.24 -17.09 1.15
CA VAL A 22 -16.20 -16.84 2.16
C VAL A 22 -14.81 -16.91 1.53
N PHE A 23 -14.53 -17.94 0.72
CA PHE A 23 -13.25 -18.06 0.03
C PHE A 23 -13.02 -16.94 -0.99
N ALA A 24 -14.05 -16.54 -1.73
CA ALA A 24 -13.97 -15.42 -2.67
C ALA A 24 -13.69 -14.09 -1.95
N ALA A 25 -14.35 -13.84 -0.82
CA ALA A 25 -14.10 -12.65 0.00
C ALA A 25 -12.67 -12.63 0.54
N LEU A 26 -12.18 -13.76 1.09
CA LEU A 26 -10.79 -13.88 1.56
C LEU A 26 -9.79 -13.72 0.43
N ALA A 27 -10.05 -14.30 -0.74
CA ALA A 27 -9.20 -14.16 -1.92
C ALA A 27 -9.12 -12.71 -2.40
N LEU A 28 -10.25 -11.97 -2.38
CA LEU A 28 -10.30 -10.55 -2.76
C LEU A 28 -9.49 -9.70 -1.77
N VAL A 29 -9.62 -9.96 -0.46
CA VAL A 29 -8.81 -9.28 0.56
C VAL A 29 -7.32 -9.60 0.38
N ALA A 30 -6.97 -10.86 0.15
CA ALA A 30 -5.59 -11.27 -0.12
C ALA A 30 -5.03 -10.59 -1.38
N LEU A 31 -5.82 -10.53 -2.46
CA LEU A 31 -5.47 -9.84 -3.70
C LEU A 31 -5.22 -8.35 -3.46
N ALA A 32 -6.08 -7.68 -2.69
CA ALA A 32 -5.91 -6.28 -2.35
C ALA A 32 -4.60 -6.05 -1.57
N LEU A 33 -4.30 -6.89 -0.59
CA LEU A 33 -3.04 -6.83 0.16
C LEU A 33 -1.82 -7.06 -0.72
N VAL A 34 -1.89 -8.01 -1.67
CA VAL A 34 -0.81 -8.27 -2.63
C VAL A 34 -0.64 -7.09 -3.58
N ALA A 35 -1.72 -6.50 -4.10
CA ALA A 35 -1.66 -5.35 -4.98
C ALA A 35 -1.04 -4.13 -4.28
N LEU A 36 -1.44 -3.85 -3.04
CA LEU A 36 -0.83 -2.81 -2.21
C LEU A 36 0.63 -3.14 -1.88
N GLY A 37 0.95 -4.40 -1.60
CA GLY A 37 2.30 -4.86 -1.33
C GLY A 37 3.22 -4.74 -2.55
N GLN A 38 2.73 -5.03 -3.75
CA GLN A 38 3.47 -4.83 -5.00
C GLN A 38 3.68 -3.35 -5.30
N LEU A 39 2.65 -2.52 -5.09
CA LEU A 39 2.75 -1.07 -5.28
C LEU A 39 3.73 -0.44 -4.28
N ASN A 40 3.77 -0.93 -3.03
CA ASN A 40 4.70 -0.49 -1.99
C ASN A 40 6.12 -1.07 -2.14
N ARG A 41 6.31 -2.11 -2.97
CA ARG A 41 7.64 -2.64 -3.33
C ARG A 41 8.34 -1.83 -4.43
N LEU A 42 7.65 -0.87 -5.05
CA LEU A 42 8.23 0.23 -5.81
C LEU A 42 8.25 1.48 -4.90
N PRO A 43 9.22 1.66 -3.98
CA PRO A 43 10.59 2.03 -4.37
C PRO A 43 11.72 1.52 -3.43
N GLY A 44 12.85 1.08 -4.02
CA GLY A 44 14.18 1.34 -3.46
C GLY A 44 14.72 0.47 -2.31
N GLY A 45 15.16 -0.77 -2.62
CA GLY A 45 16.50 -1.28 -2.27
C GLY A 45 16.94 -1.52 -0.80
N LYS A 46 16.95 -2.83 -0.45
CA LYS A 46 17.89 -3.60 0.44
C LYS A 46 17.87 -3.31 1.95
N LYS A 47 17.74 -4.31 2.84
CA LYS A 47 18.48 -5.60 2.94
C LYS A 47 17.50 -6.75 3.22
N ALA A 48 17.47 -7.80 2.40
CA ALA A 48 18.30 -9.01 2.52
C ALA A 48 18.11 -9.75 3.85
N GLN A 49 17.20 -10.73 3.84
CA GLN A 49 17.51 -12.07 4.36
C GLN A 49 16.65 -13.08 3.59
N ALA A 50 17.18 -13.51 2.45
CA ALA A 50 16.82 -14.81 1.88
C ALA A 50 17.86 -15.79 2.42
N GLN A 51 17.39 -16.73 3.23
CA GLN A 51 18.11 -17.94 3.51
C GLN A 51 17.69 -18.95 2.43
N GLU A 52 18.70 -19.39 1.64
CA GLU A 52 18.77 -20.55 0.73
C GLU A 52 17.60 -20.71 -0.29
N GLU A 53 17.83 -20.75 -1.61
CA GLU A 53 18.70 -21.70 -2.30
C GLU A 53 18.88 -21.34 -3.79
N SER A 54 20.10 -21.60 -4.30
CA SER A 54 20.56 -21.78 -5.69
C SER A 54 20.82 -20.60 -6.66
N PRO A 55 21.87 -20.73 -7.52
CA PRO A 55 22.53 -19.60 -8.15
C PRO A 55 22.31 -19.56 -9.68
N VAL A 56 21.85 -18.42 -10.21
CA VAL A 56 22.18 -18.05 -11.59
C VAL A 56 22.47 -16.56 -11.66
N ALA A 57 23.72 -16.26 -12.00
CA ALA A 57 24.20 -14.93 -12.28
C ALA A 57 23.46 -14.34 -13.49
N SER A 58 23.01 -13.09 -13.37
CA SER A 58 22.83 -12.23 -14.53
C SER A 58 23.19 -10.81 -14.13
N ALA A 59 24.33 -10.36 -14.65
CA ALA A 59 24.84 -9.02 -14.50
C ALA A 59 24.00 -8.05 -15.35
N LEU A 60 23.39 -7.06 -14.71
CA LEU A 60 22.66 -5.97 -15.36
C LEU A 60 22.94 -4.64 -14.61
N PRO A 61 22.83 -3.48 -15.29
CA PRO A 61 23.80 -2.40 -15.23
C PRO A 61 23.52 -1.42 -14.09
N ALA A 62 24.56 -0.69 -13.68
CA ALA A 62 24.53 0.28 -12.61
C ALA A 62 23.45 1.37 -12.86
N PRO A 63 22.52 1.63 -11.91
CA PRO A 63 21.55 2.70 -12.04
C PRO A 63 22.21 4.06 -11.88
N ALA A 64 21.79 4.99 -12.74
CA ALA A 64 22.19 6.39 -12.74
C ALA A 64 22.00 7.05 -11.36
N ALA A 65 22.92 7.97 -11.08
CA ALA A 65 23.18 8.57 -9.77
C ALA A 65 21.90 8.94 -8.99
N ALA A 66 21.78 8.36 -7.81
CA ALA A 66 20.81 8.74 -6.80
C ALA A 66 20.98 10.23 -6.47
N LEU A 67 19.92 11.02 -6.69
CA LEU A 67 19.80 12.33 -6.07
C LEU A 67 19.96 12.15 -4.55
N PRO A 68 20.77 13.01 -3.88
CA PRO A 68 21.11 12.81 -2.48
C PRO A 68 19.85 12.71 -1.63
N ALA A 69 19.83 11.68 -0.78
CA ALA A 69 18.76 11.42 0.17
C ALA A 69 18.44 12.69 0.97
N GLY A 70 17.27 13.29 0.72
CA GLY A 70 16.77 14.43 1.49
C GLY A 70 16.28 15.64 0.69
N GLN A 71 16.26 15.61 -0.64
CA GLN A 71 15.76 16.74 -1.43
C GLN A 71 14.57 16.32 -2.31
N VAL A 72 13.35 16.64 -1.88
CA VAL A 72 12.19 16.66 -2.78
C VAL A 72 12.45 17.79 -3.78
N GLY A 73 12.70 17.41 -5.04
CA GLY A 73 12.95 18.37 -6.11
C GLY A 73 11.74 19.26 -6.39
N PRO A 74 11.95 20.49 -6.91
CA PRO A 74 10.87 21.43 -7.23
C PRO A 74 9.87 20.85 -8.23
N GLU A 75 10.33 20.00 -9.14
CA GLU A 75 9.49 19.27 -10.10
C GLU A 75 8.46 18.36 -9.40
N LEU A 76 8.88 17.60 -8.39
CA LEU A 76 8.00 16.70 -7.66
C LEU A 76 6.95 17.48 -6.85
N ILE A 77 7.33 18.62 -6.27
CA ILE A 77 6.40 19.53 -5.58
C ILE A 77 5.37 20.06 -6.57
N ALA A 78 5.80 20.47 -7.76
CA ALA A 78 4.91 20.97 -8.80
C ALA A 78 3.90 19.90 -9.23
N VAL A 79 4.34 18.68 -9.50
CA VAL A 79 3.46 17.55 -9.86
C VAL A 79 2.43 17.25 -8.76
N ILE A 80 2.88 17.18 -7.50
CA ILE A 80 1.97 16.93 -6.36
C ILE A 80 0.97 18.08 -6.19
N SER A 81 1.42 19.33 -6.32
CA SER A 81 0.53 20.50 -6.23
C SER A 81 -0.49 20.57 -7.37
N ALA A 82 -0.09 20.21 -8.59
CA ALA A 82 -0.97 20.15 -9.74
C ALA A 82 -2.03 19.07 -9.54
N ALA A 83 -1.63 17.87 -9.11
CA ALA A 83 -2.56 16.80 -8.77
C ALA A 83 -3.55 17.22 -7.67
N ALA A 84 -3.07 17.87 -6.61
CA ALA A 84 -3.93 18.38 -5.54
C ALA A 84 -4.92 19.45 -6.04
N SER A 85 -4.47 20.38 -6.90
CA SER A 85 -5.34 21.41 -7.48
C SER A 85 -6.42 20.81 -8.39
N ALA A 86 -6.08 19.77 -9.17
CA ALA A 86 -7.02 19.07 -10.02
C ALA A 86 -8.09 18.31 -9.22
N MET A 87 -7.72 17.71 -8.08
CA MET A 87 -8.67 17.00 -7.22
C MET A 87 -9.58 17.93 -6.41
N LEU A 88 -9.04 19.05 -5.91
CA LEU A 88 -9.79 20.00 -5.08
C LEU A 88 -10.55 21.04 -5.91
N GLY A 89 -10.23 21.21 -7.20
CA GLY A 89 -10.83 22.22 -8.07
C GLY A 89 -10.52 23.67 -7.66
N GLN A 90 -9.53 23.87 -6.80
CA GLN A 90 -9.16 25.16 -6.23
C GLN A 90 -7.63 25.34 -6.21
N PRO A 91 -7.13 26.60 -6.21
CA PRO A 91 -5.70 26.85 -6.11
C PRO A 91 -5.14 26.36 -4.77
N VAL A 92 -4.10 25.51 -4.82
CA VAL A 92 -3.45 24.93 -3.65
C VAL A 92 -2.08 25.60 -3.43
N ARG A 93 -1.79 25.98 -2.18
CA ARG A 93 -0.48 26.53 -1.78
C ARG A 93 0.19 25.61 -0.78
N VAL A 94 1.44 25.22 -1.06
CA VAL A 94 2.26 24.42 -0.13
C VAL A 94 2.84 25.33 0.96
N THR A 95 2.47 25.10 2.21
CA THR A 95 2.90 25.94 3.36
C THR A 95 4.19 25.45 4.02
N SER A 96 4.37 24.14 4.18
CA SER A 96 5.57 23.57 4.78
C SER A 96 5.82 22.15 4.31
N ILE A 97 7.06 21.83 3.99
CA ILE A 97 7.53 20.47 3.73
C ILE A 97 8.40 20.07 4.91
N ARG A 98 8.08 18.94 5.55
CA ARG A 98 8.85 18.41 6.68
C ARG A 98 9.40 17.05 6.29
N TYR A 99 10.70 16.90 6.42
CA TYR A 99 11.39 15.63 6.22
C TYR A 99 11.50 14.91 7.56
N ASP A 100 11.14 13.63 7.58
CA ASP A 100 11.46 12.79 8.73
C ASP A 100 12.92 12.34 8.62
N SER A 101 13.69 12.64 9.66
CA SER A 101 15.13 12.34 9.73
C SER A 101 15.45 10.85 9.90
N ASN A 102 14.44 10.02 10.21
CA ASN A 102 14.57 8.57 10.31
C ASN A 102 13.45 7.85 9.53
N PRO A 103 13.62 7.68 8.20
CA PRO A 103 12.68 6.96 7.36
C PRO A 103 12.83 5.44 7.62
N GLY A 104 12.16 4.95 8.67
CA GLY A 104 12.01 3.52 8.95
C GLY A 104 10.57 3.06 8.81
N ALA A 105 10.32 1.75 8.91
CA ALA A 105 8.97 1.17 8.89
C ALA A 105 8.03 1.82 9.93
N ASP A 106 8.59 2.28 11.06
CA ASP A 106 7.85 2.91 12.15
C ASP A 106 7.64 4.43 11.99
N ALA A 107 8.14 5.06 10.92
CA ALA A 107 8.08 6.50 10.74
C ALA A 107 6.62 7.00 10.75
N TRP A 108 5.73 6.30 10.03
CA TRP A 108 4.30 6.61 9.96
C TRP A 108 3.59 6.45 11.31
N ALA A 109 3.83 5.34 12.01
CA ALA A 109 3.24 5.10 13.33
C ALA A 109 3.70 6.13 14.37
N ARG A 110 4.98 6.54 14.30
CA ARG A 110 5.54 7.58 15.17
C ARG A 110 4.96 8.96 14.85
N ARG A 111 4.89 9.34 13.58
CA ARG A 111 4.35 10.64 13.15
C ARG A 111 2.86 10.77 13.50
N GLY A 112 2.08 9.69 13.35
CA GLY A 112 0.69 9.62 13.79
C GLY A 112 0.53 9.86 15.29
N ARG A 113 1.34 9.18 16.12
CA ARG A 113 1.34 9.41 17.58
C ARG A 113 1.68 10.85 17.95
N ILE A 114 2.71 11.42 17.32
CA ILE A 114 3.10 12.82 17.56
C ILE A 114 1.97 13.78 17.17
N ALA A 115 1.30 13.56 16.05
CA ALA A 115 0.17 14.40 15.62
C ALA A 115 -1.00 14.37 16.61
N ILE A 116 -1.31 13.19 17.17
CA ILE A 116 -2.37 13.02 18.19
C ILE A 116 -1.97 13.67 19.52
N MET A 117 -0.69 13.62 19.89
CA MET A 117 -0.19 14.29 21.11
C MET A 117 -0.17 15.81 20.94
N ASP A 118 0.24 16.32 19.78
CA ASP A 118 0.30 17.75 19.50
C ASP A 118 -1.09 18.39 19.44
N SER A 119 -2.10 17.69 18.91
CA SER A 119 -3.47 18.19 18.91
C SER A 119 -4.06 18.34 20.32
N ARG A 120 -3.66 17.47 21.26
CA ARG A 120 -4.06 17.56 22.67
C ARG A 120 -3.34 18.66 23.43
N ARG A 121 -2.11 19.01 23.06
CA ARG A 121 -1.34 20.08 23.69
C ARG A 121 -1.85 21.49 23.34
N ARG A 122 -2.65 21.62 22.28
CA ARG A 122 -3.17 22.90 21.76
C ARG A 122 -4.65 23.16 22.12
N ARG A 123 -5.27 22.31 22.94
CA ARG A 123 -6.56 22.58 23.59
C ARG A 123 -6.33 23.09 24.99
#